data_AF-A0A936FU68-F1
#
_entry.id   AF-A0A936FU68-F1
#
_cell.length_a   1.000
_cell.length_b   1.000
_cell.length_c   1.000
_cell.angle_alpha   90.00
_cell.angle_beta   90.00
_cell.angle_gamma   90.00
#
_symmetry.space_group_name_H-M   'P 1'
#
loop_
_entity.id
_entity.type
_entity.pdbx_description
1 polymer ?
#
loop_
_entity_poly.entity_id
_entity_poly.type
_entity_poly.pdbx_seq_one_letter_code
_entity_poly.pdbx_strand_id
1 'polypeptide(L)'
;MIFWITNDNGNIHTNSNFSEPIGLEIQNMAYAFLSDDEAINNASFYNQRIINRKSILTNSYVALWSDPDLGCSLDDKIGYDTLRNLMYVYNGDALDGYSDCTCNTTATFCNDIPMVGIDMLYHSNLLIISDTINHTGDTLSDGKLTSFTYYTNPQENWNGNDDAPYLIDHFYNYISGKWRNGEKYTKGSIAYNTQSTEYVNFVFTGEPCKPKEWSLANLTFSGFDIRSIQSIGPFDTYPGQVIDLTYSVVYAPNIQYPNPCLDEIRAVDDKIQQFFDRNFNFKNNFDKGPDAPTLKISPNILSINFTFINDLISNNFNLKYKSSLVNNEIVNQDSFFRFEGYRVYQILDTNLLFKDLYTLTNTNSVKEVFQADISNQIKDIFAYKPSYGTVLNPTTWNKSTYMLNANNQGIPDKFELTTDAFTGHRFENGKTYYFTAIAYAYNNYMDFNELIGKGQSKQFLEGSRNKKIYKVTIPKSLNNIQNPIVTRLEGVGNGGNYLQVLPTMKDSILKYNNYSHLKYPSFNSPELMTIFLILLLLMGRPGN
;
A
#
# COMPACT_ATOMS: atom_id res chain seq x y z
N MET A 1 -8.78 12.75 -0.70
CA MET A 1 -8.97 13.59 -1.90
C MET A 1 -8.73 15.03 -1.51
N ILE A 2 -7.94 15.74 -2.30
CA ILE A 2 -7.61 17.16 -2.13
C ILE A 2 -7.94 17.85 -3.45
N PHE A 3 -8.64 18.96 -3.40
CA PHE A 3 -9.01 19.75 -4.58
C PHE A 3 -8.55 21.19 -4.39
N TRP A 4 -7.95 21.76 -5.44
CA TRP A 4 -7.54 23.16 -5.45
C TRP A 4 -7.58 23.73 -6.86
N ILE A 5 -7.66 25.05 -6.97
CA ILE A 5 -7.67 25.76 -8.25
C ILE A 5 -6.45 26.67 -8.29
N THR A 6 -5.69 26.59 -9.37
CA THR A 6 -4.65 27.56 -9.72
C THR A 6 -5.07 28.33 -10.98
N ASN A 7 -4.53 29.52 -11.16
CA ASN A 7 -4.67 30.27 -12.40
C ASN A 7 -3.41 31.09 -12.63
N ASP A 8 -3.10 31.35 -13.89
CA ASP A 8 -1.92 32.12 -14.27
C ASP A 8 -2.15 33.65 -14.18
N ASN A 9 -3.39 34.10 -14.13
CA ASN A 9 -3.72 35.53 -14.04
C ASN A 9 -3.78 36.08 -12.59
N GLY A 10 -3.25 35.33 -11.62
CA GLY A 10 -3.36 35.64 -10.19
C GLY A 10 -2.19 36.43 -9.60
N ASN A 11 -0.99 36.34 -10.20
CA ASN A 11 0.22 37.01 -9.72
C ASN A 11 1.28 37.12 -10.83
N ILE A 12 2.41 37.75 -10.52
CA ILE A 12 3.57 37.88 -11.40
C ILE A 12 4.22 36.51 -11.65
N HIS A 13 4.53 36.21 -12.90
CA HIS A 13 5.29 35.02 -13.28
C HIS A 13 6.80 35.21 -13.10
N THR A 14 7.29 35.04 -11.88
CA THR A 14 8.72 35.26 -11.55
C THR A 14 9.66 34.26 -12.22
N ASN A 15 9.22 33.02 -12.46
CA ASN A 15 10.06 31.98 -13.06
C ASN A 15 10.24 32.14 -14.58
N SER A 16 9.31 32.82 -15.25
CA SER A 16 9.35 33.10 -16.69
C SER A 16 9.64 34.57 -17.00
N ASN A 17 10.41 35.23 -16.11
CA ASN A 17 10.87 36.60 -16.27
C ASN A 17 9.72 37.61 -16.54
N PHE A 18 8.72 37.61 -15.66
CA PHE A 18 7.58 38.54 -15.71
C PHE A 18 6.73 38.39 -16.99
N SER A 19 6.59 37.17 -17.50
CA SER A 19 5.81 36.91 -18.71
C SER A 19 4.33 37.26 -18.53
N GLU A 20 3.68 37.64 -19.62
CA GLU A 20 2.24 37.93 -19.63
C GLU A 20 1.41 36.65 -19.35
N PRO A 21 0.30 36.77 -18.61
CA PRO A 21 -0.64 35.67 -18.41
C PRO A 21 -1.44 35.37 -19.69
N ILE A 22 -1.53 34.09 -20.01
CA ILE A 22 -2.29 33.51 -21.11
C ILE A 22 -3.76 33.22 -20.74
N GLY A 23 -4.10 33.26 -19.45
CA GLY A 23 -5.47 33.22 -18.95
C GLY A 23 -6.04 31.80 -18.84
N LEU A 24 -5.30 30.92 -18.17
CA LEU A 24 -5.71 29.55 -17.86
C LEU A 24 -6.16 29.44 -16.40
N GLU A 25 -7.28 28.74 -16.19
CA GLU A 25 -7.68 28.22 -14.90
C GLU A 25 -7.41 26.71 -14.87
N ILE A 26 -6.74 26.21 -13.83
CA ILE A 26 -6.41 24.80 -13.68
C ILE A 26 -7.05 24.30 -12.38
N GLN A 27 -8.03 23.42 -12.52
CA GLN A 27 -8.66 22.74 -11.40
C GLN A 27 -7.96 21.41 -11.19
N ASN A 28 -7.35 21.24 -10.03
CA ASN A 28 -6.52 20.09 -9.70
C ASN A 28 -7.24 19.24 -8.65
N MET A 29 -7.18 17.93 -8.82
CA MET A 29 -7.69 16.96 -7.86
C MET A 29 -6.66 15.86 -7.64
N ALA A 30 -6.18 15.71 -6.40
CA ALA A 30 -5.32 14.60 -5.98
C ALA A 30 -6.12 13.60 -5.13
N TYR A 31 -5.97 12.31 -5.41
CA TYR A 31 -6.70 11.24 -4.73
C TYR A 31 -5.90 9.94 -4.74
N ALA A 32 -6.25 9.05 -3.81
CA ALA A 32 -5.69 7.71 -3.70
C ALA A 32 -6.83 6.78 -3.26
N PHE A 33 -6.64 5.49 -3.48
CA PHE A 33 -7.62 4.48 -3.13
C PHE A 33 -7.07 3.54 -2.07
N LEU A 34 -7.96 3.04 -1.21
CA LEU A 34 -7.66 1.90 -0.36
C LEU A 34 -8.19 0.64 -1.05
N SER A 35 -7.30 -0.30 -1.32
CA SER A 35 -7.56 -1.52 -2.07
C SER A 35 -6.93 -2.76 -1.42
N ASP A 36 -7.35 -3.93 -1.87
CA ASP A 36 -6.71 -5.21 -1.58
C ASP A 36 -5.60 -5.53 -2.59
N ASP A 37 -5.55 -4.79 -3.71
CA ASP A 37 -4.43 -4.84 -4.65
C ASP A 37 -3.35 -3.85 -4.22
N GLU A 38 -2.16 -4.37 -3.93
CA GLU A 38 -0.99 -3.61 -3.51
C GLU A 38 -0.58 -2.55 -4.55
N ALA A 39 -0.73 -2.82 -5.85
CA ALA A 39 -0.38 -1.83 -6.88
C ALA A 39 -1.24 -0.57 -6.75
N ILE A 40 -2.55 -0.73 -6.49
CA ILE A 40 -3.48 0.39 -6.28
C ILE A 40 -3.15 1.16 -5.00
N ASN A 41 -2.73 0.46 -3.93
CA ASN A 41 -2.29 1.11 -2.70
C ASN A 41 -0.96 1.86 -2.85
N ASN A 42 -0.12 1.44 -3.80
CA ASN A 42 1.16 2.04 -4.15
C ASN A 42 1.03 3.07 -5.29
N ALA A 43 -0.16 3.63 -5.51
CA ALA A 43 -0.38 4.66 -6.51
C ALA A 43 -1.18 5.84 -5.95
N SER A 44 -0.83 7.04 -6.40
CA SER A 44 -1.67 8.22 -6.27
C SER A 44 -2.12 8.68 -7.65
N PHE A 45 -3.28 9.33 -7.70
CA PHE A 45 -3.95 9.73 -8.91
C PHE A 45 -4.22 11.21 -8.88
N TYR A 46 -4.15 11.82 -10.05
CA TYR A 46 -4.30 13.24 -10.23
C TYR A 46 -5.15 13.50 -11.46
N ASN A 47 -6.12 14.40 -11.32
CA ASN A 47 -6.87 14.94 -12.44
C ASN A 47 -6.61 16.44 -12.53
N GLN A 48 -6.27 16.91 -13.72
CA GLN A 48 -6.09 18.33 -14.03
C GLN A 48 -7.06 18.72 -15.13
N ARG A 49 -7.99 19.61 -14.77
CA ARG A 49 -8.92 20.25 -15.69
C ARG A 49 -8.41 21.64 -16.00
N ILE A 50 -7.93 21.85 -17.22
CA ILE A 50 -7.39 23.12 -17.70
C ILE A 50 -8.48 23.81 -18.53
N ILE A 51 -8.83 25.04 -18.18
CA ILE A 51 -9.87 25.82 -18.83
C ILE A 51 -9.25 27.09 -19.39
N ASN A 52 -9.35 27.27 -20.70
CA ASN A 52 -8.96 28.53 -21.33
C ASN A 52 -10.01 29.61 -21.03
N ARG A 53 -9.63 30.69 -20.32
CA ARG A 53 -10.55 31.75 -19.88
C ARG A 53 -10.44 33.03 -20.71
N LYS A 54 -9.52 33.14 -21.68
CA LYS A 54 -9.15 34.43 -22.28
C LYS A 54 -9.21 34.47 -23.80
N SER A 55 -8.16 33.99 -24.48
CA SER A 55 -7.99 34.14 -25.93
C SER A 55 -7.64 32.80 -26.58
N ILE A 56 -7.80 32.70 -27.90
CA ILE A 56 -7.37 31.53 -28.65
C ILE A 56 -5.85 31.37 -28.47
N LEU A 57 -5.41 30.16 -28.11
CA LEU A 57 -4.00 29.79 -28.07
C LEU A 57 -3.77 28.76 -29.18
N THR A 58 -2.86 29.07 -30.09
CA THR A 58 -2.51 28.20 -31.21
C THR A 58 -1.17 27.52 -30.98
N ASN A 59 -0.99 26.30 -31.50
CA ASN A 59 0.25 25.54 -31.35
C ASN A 59 0.65 25.38 -29.86
N SER A 60 -0.34 25.05 -29.05
CA SER A 60 -0.25 24.94 -27.59
C SER A 60 0.19 23.55 -27.17
N TYR A 61 0.89 23.49 -26.04
CA TYR A 61 1.33 22.25 -25.41
C TYR A 61 0.94 22.27 -23.95
N VAL A 62 0.64 21.11 -23.40
CA VAL A 62 0.57 20.90 -21.95
C VAL A 62 1.59 19.86 -21.58
N ALA A 63 2.32 20.08 -20.49
CA ALA A 63 3.33 19.15 -20.03
C ALA A 63 3.25 18.91 -18.52
N LEU A 64 3.50 17.67 -18.12
CA LEU A 64 3.83 17.34 -16.74
C LEU A 64 5.33 17.53 -16.56
N TRP A 65 5.70 18.46 -15.69
CA TRP A 65 7.06 18.68 -15.25
C TRP A 65 7.29 17.95 -13.93
N SER A 66 8.38 17.21 -13.82
CA SER A 66 8.74 16.48 -12.60
C SER A 66 10.18 16.72 -12.20
N ASP A 67 10.36 16.94 -10.91
CA ASP A 67 11.63 16.96 -10.19
C ASP A 67 11.63 15.75 -9.25
N PRO A 68 12.12 14.59 -9.71
CA PRO A 68 11.77 13.33 -9.05
C PRO A 68 12.39 13.14 -7.67
N ASP A 69 13.63 13.64 -7.46
CA ASP A 69 14.41 13.53 -6.21
C ASP A 69 14.15 12.22 -5.45
N LEU A 70 14.56 11.08 -6.02
CA LEU A 70 14.38 9.75 -5.43
C LEU A 70 15.37 9.54 -4.27
N GLY A 71 15.20 10.35 -3.23
CA GLY A 71 16.15 10.48 -2.13
C GLY A 71 17.23 11.50 -2.47
N CYS A 72 18.35 11.04 -3.01
CA CYS A 72 19.44 11.89 -3.46
C CYS A 72 19.31 12.22 -4.95
N SER A 73 19.23 13.51 -5.26
CA SER A 73 19.01 13.96 -6.64
C SER A 73 20.23 13.79 -7.55
N LEU A 74 21.42 13.53 -6.98
CA LEU A 74 22.68 13.53 -7.72
C LEU A 74 22.99 12.18 -8.40
N ASP A 75 22.36 11.10 -7.96
CA ASP A 75 22.47 9.75 -8.50
C ASP A 75 21.18 9.29 -9.20
N ASP A 76 20.17 10.15 -9.29
CA ASP A 76 18.94 9.89 -10.01
C ASP A 76 19.13 9.74 -11.51
N LYS A 77 18.42 8.76 -12.07
CA LYS A 77 18.34 8.53 -13.51
C LYS A 77 16.89 8.41 -13.94
N ILE A 78 16.56 8.99 -15.08
CA ILE A 78 15.23 8.95 -15.68
C ILE A 78 15.20 8.14 -16.97
N GLY A 79 14.01 7.65 -17.32
CA GLY A 79 13.73 7.06 -18.61
C GLY A 79 12.24 7.07 -18.94
N TYR A 80 11.90 6.56 -20.11
CA TYR A 80 10.52 6.57 -20.59
C TYR A 80 10.15 5.31 -21.37
N ASP A 81 9.12 4.61 -20.90
CA ASP A 81 8.52 3.47 -21.59
C ASP A 81 7.43 3.96 -22.55
N THR A 82 7.79 4.04 -23.84
CA THR A 82 6.91 4.50 -24.92
C THR A 82 5.69 3.62 -25.16
N LEU A 83 5.70 2.38 -24.67
CA LEU A 83 4.59 1.45 -24.82
C LEU A 83 3.50 1.68 -23.79
N ARG A 84 3.86 2.28 -22.65
CA ARG A 84 2.99 2.47 -21.48
C ARG A 84 2.68 3.93 -21.17
N ASN A 85 3.31 4.88 -21.84
CA ASN A 85 3.27 6.31 -21.47
C ASN A 85 3.82 6.59 -20.06
N LEU A 86 4.79 5.77 -19.64
CA LEU A 86 5.34 5.78 -18.29
C LEU A 86 6.73 6.41 -18.29
N MET A 87 6.85 7.60 -17.70
CA MET A 87 8.13 8.10 -17.19
C MET A 87 8.51 7.31 -15.95
N TYR A 88 9.80 7.02 -15.76
CA TYR A 88 10.31 6.40 -14.53
C TYR A 88 11.60 7.06 -14.07
N VAL A 89 11.80 7.11 -12.75
CA VAL A 89 13.04 7.45 -12.07
C VAL A 89 13.57 6.25 -11.30
N TYR A 90 14.89 6.07 -11.31
CA TYR A 90 15.58 5.00 -10.63
C TYR A 90 16.97 5.46 -10.17
N ASN A 91 17.47 4.88 -9.08
CA ASN A 91 18.79 5.23 -8.57
C ASN A 91 19.91 4.70 -9.48
N GLY A 92 20.98 5.49 -9.60
CA GLY A 92 22.12 5.21 -10.45
C GLY A 92 23.00 4.07 -9.94
N ASP A 93 23.02 3.85 -8.63
CA ASP A 93 23.81 2.79 -8.00
C ASP A 93 23.05 2.04 -6.88
N ALA A 94 23.75 1.16 -6.15
CA ALA A 94 23.13 0.29 -5.13
C ALA A 94 22.78 1.01 -3.81
N LEU A 95 23.29 2.22 -3.61
CA LEU A 95 23.09 3.07 -2.44
C LEU A 95 22.54 4.42 -2.91
N ASP A 96 21.45 4.87 -2.31
CA ASP A 96 20.92 6.20 -2.55
C ASP A 96 21.69 7.21 -1.68
N GLY A 97 22.46 8.07 -2.35
CA GLY A 97 23.32 9.09 -1.75
C GLY A 97 24.64 8.57 -1.15
N TYR A 98 25.05 9.15 -0.02
CA TYR A 98 26.33 8.86 0.62
C TYR A 98 26.24 7.69 1.61
N SER A 99 27.41 7.19 2.04
CA SER A 99 27.54 6.00 2.90
C SER A 99 26.89 6.11 4.29
N ASP A 100 26.53 7.32 4.72
CA ASP A 100 25.78 7.61 5.94
C ASP A 100 24.27 7.77 5.71
N CYS A 101 23.77 7.38 4.53
CA CYS A 101 22.39 7.55 4.09
C CYS A 101 21.93 9.01 4.06
N THR A 102 22.80 9.88 3.56
CA THR A 102 22.49 11.29 3.37
C THR A 102 22.83 11.76 1.97
N CYS A 103 22.16 12.83 1.54
CA CYS A 103 22.49 13.62 0.37
C CYS A 103 22.59 15.05 0.84
N ASN A 104 23.79 15.46 1.26
CA ASN A 104 24.05 16.69 2.00
C ASN A 104 23.24 16.74 3.31
N THR A 105 22.12 17.46 3.33
CA THR A 105 21.24 17.61 4.51
C THR A 105 19.99 16.73 4.44
N THR A 106 19.77 16.05 3.32
CA THR A 106 18.57 15.24 3.06
C THR A 106 18.84 13.79 3.46
N ALA A 107 17.90 13.15 4.15
CA ALA A 107 17.98 11.71 4.42
C ALA A 107 17.57 10.93 3.17
N THR A 108 18.24 9.82 2.90
CA THR A 108 18.05 9.02 1.68
C THR A 108 17.44 7.65 2.00
N PHE A 109 17.11 6.87 0.96
CA PHE A 109 16.58 5.51 1.04
C PHE A 109 17.64 4.45 1.39
N CYS A 110 18.91 4.83 1.55
CA CYS A 110 20.02 3.89 1.75
C CYS A 110 20.01 2.79 0.66
N ASN A 111 19.82 1.52 1.05
CA ASN A 111 19.77 0.36 0.17
C ASN A 111 18.33 -0.15 -0.07
N ASP A 112 17.30 0.50 0.49
CA ASP A 112 15.87 0.15 0.29
C ASP A 112 15.23 1.14 -0.68
N ILE A 113 15.83 1.22 -1.86
CA ILE A 113 15.52 2.21 -2.88
C ILE A 113 14.32 1.74 -3.70
N PRO A 114 13.24 2.53 -3.81
CA PRO A 114 12.13 2.20 -4.69
C PRO A 114 12.43 2.57 -6.15
N MET A 115 11.50 2.27 -7.03
CA MET A 115 11.37 2.92 -8.34
C MET A 115 10.06 3.67 -8.37
N VAL A 116 10.05 4.88 -8.92
CA VAL A 116 8.86 5.71 -9.05
C VAL A 116 8.60 5.98 -10.53
N GLY A 117 7.34 5.96 -10.92
CA GLY A 117 6.93 6.30 -12.27
C GLY A 117 5.76 7.28 -12.30
N ILE A 118 5.64 7.98 -13.41
CA ILE A 118 4.53 8.90 -13.69
C ILE A 118 3.94 8.47 -15.03
N ASP A 119 2.68 8.02 -14.99
CA ASP A 119 1.95 7.55 -16.16
C ASP A 119 0.82 8.53 -16.51
N MET A 120 0.81 8.95 -17.77
CA MET A 120 -0.31 9.70 -18.36
C MET A 120 -1.42 8.72 -18.74
N LEU A 121 -2.32 8.47 -17.80
CA LEU A 121 -3.46 7.57 -17.95
C LEU A 121 -4.38 8.03 -19.09
N TYR A 122 -4.52 7.17 -20.09
CA TYR A 122 -5.30 7.47 -21.30
C TYR A 122 -6.25 6.31 -21.64
N HIS A 123 -7.43 6.64 -22.18
CA HIS A 123 -8.29 5.66 -22.83
C HIS A 123 -7.97 5.61 -24.33
N SER A 124 -8.38 4.53 -25.01
CA SER A 124 -8.36 4.44 -26.48
C SER A 124 -9.11 5.57 -27.21
N ASN A 125 -9.92 6.35 -26.48
CA ASN A 125 -10.55 7.58 -26.93
C ASN A 125 -10.42 8.66 -25.84
N LEU A 126 -9.60 9.66 -26.15
CA LEU A 126 -9.82 11.09 -25.91
C LEU A 126 -9.34 11.68 -24.58
N LEU A 127 -8.25 12.43 -24.71
CA LEU A 127 -8.15 13.76 -24.12
C LEU A 127 -9.44 14.51 -24.47
N ILE A 128 -10.31 14.73 -23.50
CA ILE A 128 -11.59 15.39 -23.75
C ILE A 128 -11.31 16.88 -23.87
N ILE A 129 -11.06 17.32 -25.10
CA ILE A 129 -11.23 18.72 -25.47
C ILE A 129 -12.73 18.89 -25.65
N SER A 130 -13.42 19.36 -24.61
CA SER A 130 -14.83 19.70 -24.71
C SER A 130 -14.99 21.20 -24.87
N ASP A 131 -15.70 21.59 -25.92
CA ASP A 131 -16.20 22.94 -26.09
C ASP A 131 -17.73 22.98 -25.86
N THR A 132 -18.25 24.16 -25.54
CA THR A 132 -19.70 24.43 -25.58
C THR A 132 -20.15 24.97 -26.94
N ILE A 133 -19.25 25.05 -27.92
CA ILE A 133 -19.43 25.76 -29.19
C ILE A 133 -18.71 24.96 -30.27
N ASN A 134 -19.39 24.05 -30.99
CA ASN A 134 -18.76 23.21 -32.03
C ASN A 134 -17.75 23.97 -32.91
N HIS A 135 -16.45 23.88 -32.60
CA HIS A 135 -15.39 24.36 -33.49
C HIS A 135 -15.14 23.25 -34.52
N THR A 136 -15.43 23.52 -35.79
CA THR A 136 -15.10 22.58 -36.87
C THR A 136 -13.58 22.43 -36.97
N GLY A 137 -13.04 21.28 -36.56
CA GLY A 137 -11.61 20.98 -36.65
C GLY A 137 -10.90 20.70 -35.32
N ASP A 138 -11.63 20.60 -34.20
CA ASP A 138 -11.05 20.14 -32.92
C ASP A 138 -10.28 18.84 -33.14
N THR A 139 -8.95 18.96 -33.09
CA THR A 139 -8.06 17.83 -33.29
C THR A 139 -8.01 17.10 -31.96
N LEU A 140 -8.86 16.09 -31.83
CA LEU A 140 -8.81 15.17 -30.72
C LEU A 140 -7.42 14.54 -30.68
N SER A 141 -6.58 14.95 -29.71
CA SER A 141 -5.36 14.23 -29.38
C SER A 141 -5.77 12.84 -28.88
N ASP A 142 -5.09 11.79 -29.33
CA ASP A 142 -5.33 10.41 -28.87
C ASP A 142 -4.88 10.20 -27.41
N GLY A 143 -4.56 11.28 -26.69
CA GLY A 143 -4.13 11.28 -25.29
C GLY A 143 -2.68 10.85 -25.11
N LYS A 144 -1.98 10.46 -26.19
CA LYS A 144 -0.59 10.04 -26.09
C LYS A 144 0.33 11.23 -25.95
N LEU A 145 1.37 11.03 -25.18
CA LEU A 145 2.49 11.96 -25.10
C LEU A 145 3.11 12.11 -26.49
N THR A 146 3.50 13.33 -26.82
CA THR A 146 4.14 13.70 -28.09
C THR A 146 5.64 13.86 -27.94
N SER A 147 6.12 14.07 -26.71
CA SER A 147 7.54 14.03 -26.36
C SER A 147 7.78 13.72 -24.89
N PHE A 148 8.94 13.11 -24.61
CA PHE A 148 9.55 13.01 -23.30
C PHE A 148 10.96 13.60 -23.36
N THR A 149 11.20 14.67 -22.61
CA THR A 149 12.48 15.41 -22.60
C THR A 149 12.95 15.68 -21.18
N TYR A 150 14.14 16.26 -21.06
CA TYR A 150 14.75 16.56 -19.77
C TYR A 150 15.67 17.78 -19.82
N TYR A 151 15.94 18.33 -18.65
CA TYR A 151 16.96 19.34 -18.42
C TYR A 151 17.56 19.18 -17.01
N THR A 152 18.71 19.77 -16.73
CA THR A 152 19.39 19.74 -15.42
C THR A 152 19.18 21.03 -14.62
N ASN A 153 19.39 20.96 -13.32
CA ASN A 153 19.28 22.11 -12.41
C ASN A 153 20.05 23.34 -12.92
N PRO A 154 19.67 24.57 -12.52
CA PRO A 154 20.44 25.75 -12.85
C PRO A 154 21.93 25.58 -12.56
N GLN A 155 22.77 25.92 -13.52
CA GLN A 155 24.24 25.89 -13.42
C GLN A 155 24.88 24.48 -13.39
N GLU A 156 24.09 23.41 -13.50
CA GLU A 156 24.57 22.04 -13.66
C GLU A 156 24.62 21.65 -15.15
N ASN A 157 25.13 22.59 -15.96
CA ASN A 157 25.05 22.57 -17.41
C ASN A 157 26.12 21.65 -18.01
N TRP A 158 25.72 20.57 -18.67
CA TRP A 158 26.64 19.63 -19.32
C TRP A 158 26.87 19.94 -20.80
N ASN A 159 25.81 20.29 -21.55
CA ASN A 159 25.88 20.39 -23.01
C ASN A 159 25.71 21.82 -23.57
N GLY A 160 25.53 22.80 -22.69
CA GLY A 160 25.25 24.20 -23.00
C GLY A 160 23.76 24.55 -23.04
N ASN A 161 22.89 23.55 -23.26
CA ASN A 161 21.48 23.71 -23.62
C ASN A 161 20.51 22.89 -22.76
N ASP A 162 21.01 22.26 -21.70
CA ASP A 162 20.27 21.47 -20.71
C ASP A 162 19.99 22.24 -19.42
N ASP A 163 20.34 23.52 -19.34
CA ASP A 163 20.10 24.35 -18.16
C ASP A 163 18.62 24.78 -18.03
N ALA A 164 18.21 25.15 -16.82
CA ALA A 164 16.82 25.48 -16.51
C ALA A 164 16.25 26.63 -17.38
N PRO A 165 14.95 26.57 -17.73
CA PRO A 165 14.30 27.62 -18.50
C PRO A 165 14.17 28.92 -17.68
N TYR A 166 14.16 30.06 -18.37
CA TYR A 166 14.06 31.39 -17.75
C TYR A 166 13.28 32.36 -18.64
N LEU A 167 13.52 32.31 -19.95
CA LEU A 167 12.75 33.03 -20.96
C LEU A 167 11.60 32.15 -21.46
N ILE A 168 10.51 32.79 -21.92
CA ILE A 168 9.31 32.12 -22.45
C ILE A 168 9.68 31.08 -23.53
N ASP A 169 10.59 31.44 -24.45
CA ASP A 169 11.03 30.54 -25.51
C ASP A 169 11.74 29.28 -24.97
N HIS A 170 12.44 29.38 -23.83
CA HIS A 170 13.07 28.21 -23.20
C HIS A 170 12.00 27.21 -22.72
N PHE A 171 10.97 27.72 -22.01
CA PHE A 171 9.85 26.88 -21.57
C PHE A 171 9.14 26.25 -22.77
N TYR A 172 8.85 27.05 -23.80
CA TYR A 172 8.18 26.60 -25.01
C TYR A 172 9.00 25.53 -25.77
N ASN A 173 10.32 25.71 -25.87
CA ASN A 173 11.19 24.73 -26.51
C ASN A 173 11.14 23.39 -25.78
N TYR A 174 11.30 23.39 -24.46
CA TYR A 174 11.26 22.15 -23.68
C TYR A 174 9.91 21.41 -23.80
N ILE A 175 8.79 22.12 -23.62
CA ILE A 175 7.46 21.49 -23.73
C ILE A 175 7.12 21.07 -25.16
N SER A 176 7.75 21.65 -26.18
CA SER A 176 7.59 21.24 -27.59
C SER A 176 8.60 20.18 -28.06
N GLY A 177 9.36 19.57 -27.14
CA GLY A 177 10.28 18.48 -27.45
C GLY A 177 11.65 18.91 -27.99
N LYS A 178 12.14 20.09 -27.59
CA LYS A 178 13.41 20.68 -28.04
C LYS A 178 14.28 21.10 -26.86
N TRP A 179 15.58 21.17 -27.08
CA TRP A 179 16.54 21.75 -26.15
C TRP A 179 16.27 23.23 -25.93
N ARG A 180 16.84 23.82 -24.87
CA ARG A 180 16.66 25.23 -24.50
C ARG A 180 16.82 26.21 -25.67
N ASN A 181 17.79 25.96 -26.56
CA ASN A 181 18.13 26.77 -27.73
C ASN A 181 17.22 26.53 -28.97
N GLY A 182 16.26 25.60 -28.90
CA GLY A 182 15.36 25.23 -29.99
C GLY A 182 15.87 24.11 -30.89
N GLU A 183 17.07 23.57 -30.65
CA GLU A 183 17.56 22.38 -31.36
C GLU A 183 16.78 21.13 -30.93
N LYS A 184 16.66 20.16 -31.84
CA LYS A 184 15.96 18.89 -31.56
C LYS A 184 16.87 17.95 -30.77
N TYR A 185 16.27 17.13 -29.91
CA TYR A 185 16.95 15.98 -29.32
C TYR A 185 17.33 14.98 -30.41
N THR A 186 18.48 14.33 -30.24
CA THR A 186 19.03 13.36 -31.20
C THR A 186 19.25 12.01 -30.54
N LYS A 187 19.18 10.91 -31.29
CA LYS A 187 19.36 9.57 -30.74
C LYS A 187 20.78 9.31 -30.21
N GLY A 188 20.88 8.58 -29.11
CA GLY A 188 22.14 8.12 -28.52
C GLY A 188 22.77 9.12 -27.54
N SER A 189 23.76 8.66 -26.78
CA SER A 189 24.40 9.44 -25.70
C SER A 189 23.35 10.12 -24.80
N ILE A 190 23.60 11.33 -24.33
CA ILE A 190 22.69 12.19 -23.57
C ILE A 190 21.70 12.97 -24.46
N ALA A 191 21.35 12.42 -25.61
CA ALA A 191 20.40 12.99 -26.56
C ALA A 191 20.79 14.32 -27.23
N TYR A 192 22.08 14.66 -27.27
CA TYR A 192 22.59 15.90 -27.87
C TYR A 192 23.80 15.65 -28.79
N ASN A 193 23.61 15.79 -30.10
CA ASN A 193 24.65 15.75 -31.13
C ASN A 193 24.25 16.64 -32.31
N THR A 194 24.87 17.82 -32.42
CA THR A 194 24.58 18.81 -33.47
C THR A 194 24.90 18.34 -34.89
N GLN A 195 25.67 17.26 -35.05
CA GLN A 195 25.98 16.65 -36.34
C GLN A 195 25.04 15.50 -36.71
N SER A 196 24.20 15.05 -35.77
CA SER A 196 23.25 13.96 -36.02
C SER A 196 22.01 14.47 -36.76
N THR A 197 21.47 13.63 -37.63
CA THR A 197 20.17 13.84 -38.29
C THR A 197 19.10 12.88 -37.76
N GLU A 198 19.45 12.01 -36.82
CA GLU A 198 18.53 11.09 -36.16
C GLU A 198 17.82 11.79 -35.00
N TYR A 199 16.79 12.58 -35.32
CA TYR A 199 15.99 13.27 -34.31
C TYR A 199 15.02 12.34 -33.60
N VAL A 200 14.79 12.60 -32.31
CA VAL A 200 13.88 11.83 -31.46
C VAL A 200 13.03 12.76 -30.60
N ASN A 201 11.80 12.35 -30.31
CA ASN A 201 10.91 13.07 -29.40
C ASN A 201 10.90 12.47 -27.99
N PHE A 202 11.41 11.24 -27.84
CA PHE A 202 11.46 10.53 -26.56
C PHE A 202 12.90 10.12 -26.30
N VAL A 203 13.46 10.59 -25.18
CA VAL A 203 14.81 10.23 -24.76
C VAL A 203 14.81 9.01 -23.85
N PHE A 204 15.93 8.28 -23.83
CA PHE A 204 16.19 7.20 -22.86
C PHE A 204 15.10 6.10 -22.82
N THR A 205 14.66 5.65 -23.99
CA THR A 205 13.58 4.67 -24.14
C THR A 205 14.02 3.21 -23.97
N GLY A 206 15.29 2.97 -23.62
CA GLY A 206 15.87 1.65 -23.42
C GLY A 206 15.77 1.18 -21.98
N GLU A 207 15.77 -0.13 -21.78
CA GLU A 207 15.69 -0.72 -20.45
C GLU A 207 17.04 -0.64 -19.70
N PRO A 208 17.07 -0.15 -18.44
CA PRO A 208 18.33 0.04 -17.73
C PRO A 208 19.13 -1.25 -17.52
N CYS A 209 18.48 -2.39 -17.24
CA CYS A 209 19.17 -3.66 -17.04
C CYS A 209 19.73 -4.31 -18.32
N LYS A 210 19.47 -3.72 -19.50
CA LYS A 210 19.97 -4.23 -20.79
C LYS A 210 21.13 -3.37 -21.29
N PRO A 211 22.39 -3.86 -21.24
CA PRO A 211 23.58 -3.03 -21.49
C PRO A 211 23.71 -2.39 -22.87
N LYS A 212 22.93 -2.85 -23.86
CA LYS A 212 22.97 -2.36 -25.25
C LYS A 212 21.86 -1.37 -25.57
N GLU A 213 20.95 -1.13 -24.63
CA GLU A 213 19.80 -0.27 -24.85
C GLU A 213 20.08 1.17 -24.44
N TRP A 214 19.34 2.09 -25.03
CA TRP A 214 19.57 3.51 -24.83
C TRP A 214 18.92 3.99 -23.53
N SER A 215 19.67 3.93 -22.43
CA SER A 215 19.27 4.36 -21.10
C SER A 215 20.43 5.06 -20.40
N LEU A 216 20.15 5.88 -19.38
CA LEU A 216 21.18 6.53 -18.56
C LEU A 216 22.02 5.53 -17.74
N ALA A 217 21.56 4.29 -17.56
CA ALA A 217 22.33 3.21 -16.93
C ALA A 217 23.60 2.87 -17.73
N ASN A 218 23.54 3.02 -19.05
CA ASN A 218 24.61 2.65 -19.97
C ASN A 218 25.48 3.86 -20.38
N LEU A 219 25.33 5.01 -19.69
CA LEU A 219 25.99 6.26 -20.01
C LEU A 219 26.73 6.81 -18.78
N THR A 220 27.84 7.50 -19.02
CA THR A 220 28.56 8.26 -18.00
C THR A 220 27.88 9.61 -17.81
N PHE A 221 26.72 9.60 -17.16
CA PHE A 221 25.92 10.78 -16.81
C PHE A 221 25.43 10.61 -15.36
N SER A 222 25.99 11.41 -14.45
CA SER A 222 25.80 11.31 -13.00
C SER A 222 26.23 12.61 -12.32
N GLY A 223 25.73 12.89 -11.13
CA GLY A 223 26.04 14.11 -10.38
C GLY A 223 25.23 15.33 -10.83
N PHE A 224 24.09 15.08 -11.48
CA PHE A 224 23.20 16.10 -12.02
C PHE A 224 21.81 15.85 -11.48
N ASP A 225 21.16 16.92 -11.08
CA ASP A 225 19.79 16.92 -10.60
C ASP A 225 18.85 17.19 -11.80
N ILE A 226 18.11 16.14 -12.20
CA ILE A 226 17.46 16.03 -13.51
C ILE A 226 15.96 16.26 -13.41
N ARG A 227 15.44 17.16 -14.25
CA ARG A 227 14.01 17.43 -14.42
C ARG A 227 13.52 16.78 -15.68
N SER A 228 12.37 16.14 -15.60
CA SER A 228 11.73 15.49 -16.75
C SER A 228 10.45 16.21 -17.17
N ILE A 229 10.13 16.11 -18.46
CA ILE A 229 8.98 16.79 -19.07
C ILE A 229 8.26 15.80 -19.98
N GLN A 230 7.00 15.56 -19.68
CA GLN A 230 6.08 14.73 -20.47
C GLN A 230 5.05 15.63 -21.14
N SER A 231 5.14 15.80 -22.46
CA SER A 231 4.31 16.78 -23.18
C SER A 231 3.25 16.14 -24.06
N ILE A 232 2.13 16.85 -24.21
CA ILE A 232 1.08 16.60 -25.21
C ILE A 232 0.93 17.85 -26.07
N GLY A 233 0.94 17.67 -27.39
CA GLY A 233 0.67 18.72 -28.36
C GLY A 233 1.44 18.56 -29.68
N PRO A 234 1.28 19.49 -30.62
CA PRO A 234 0.53 20.73 -30.46
C PRO A 234 -0.98 20.55 -30.65
N PHE A 235 -1.74 21.45 -30.05
CA PHE A 235 -3.16 21.64 -30.33
C PHE A 235 -3.55 23.11 -30.19
N ASP A 236 -4.67 23.50 -30.78
CA ASP A 236 -5.25 24.82 -30.56
C ASP A 236 -6.30 24.74 -29.45
N THR A 237 -6.40 25.78 -28.61
CA THR A 237 -7.45 25.89 -27.60
C THR A 237 -8.16 27.25 -27.66
N TYR A 238 -9.49 27.22 -27.63
CA TYR A 238 -10.38 28.37 -27.74
C TYR A 238 -10.89 28.82 -26.36
N PRO A 239 -11.28 30.10 -26.19
CA PRO A 239 -11.89 30.57 -24.94
C PRO A 239 -13.11 29.71 -24.56
N GLY A 240 -13.11 29.22 -23.31
CA GLY A 240 -14.13 28.33 -22.76
C GLY A 240 -13.85 26.84 -22.94
N GLN A 241 -12.88 26.44 -23.77
CA GLN A 241 -12.52 25.03 -23.93
C GLN A 241 -11.87 24.46 -22.67
N VAL A 242 -12.17 23.19 -22.45
CA VAL A 242 -11.69 22.40 -21.31
C VAL A 242 -10.80 21.28 -21.83
N ILE A 243 -9.63 21.13 -21.21
CA ILE A 243 -8.70 20.02 -21.40
C ILE A 243 -8.65 19.24 -20.09
N ASP A 244 -9.10 17.99 -20.11
CA ASP A 244 -9.06 17.09 -18.94
C ASP A 244 -7.90 16.08 -19.09
N LEU A 245 -6.96 16.11 -18.14
CA LEU A 245 -5.83 15.19 -18.04
C LEU A 245 -5.93 14.36 -16.77
N THR A 246 -5.61 13.07 -16.85
CA THR A 246 -5.47 12.21 -15.69
C THR A 246 -4.12 11.53 -15.74
N TYR A 247 -3.41 11.53 -14.61
CA TYR A 247 -2.15 10.83 -14.49
C TYR A 247 -2.04 10.14 -13.13
N SER A 248 -1.19 9.12 -13.05
CA SER A 248 -0.84 8.45 -11.81
C SER A 248 0.64 8.57 -11.51
N VAL A 249 0.95 8.66 -10.22
CA VAL A 249 2.31 8.41 -9.72
C VAL A 249 2.30 7.02 -9.12
N VAL A 250 3.13 6.14 -9.65
CA VAL A 250 3.22 4.72 -9.28
C VAL A 250 4.52 4.43 -8.56
N TYR A 251 4.46 3.56 -7.56
CA TYR A 251 5.59 3.20 -6.71
C TYR A 251 5.82 1.68 -6.74
N ALA A 252 7.06 1.27 -6.97
CA ALA A 252 7.50 -0.12 -6.88
C ALA A 252 8.62 -0.27 -5.82
N PRO A 253 8.38 -1.00 -4.72
CA PRO A 253 9.40 -1.27 -3.70
C PRO A 253 10.35 -2.42 -4.08
N ASN A 254 11.41 -2.62 -3.29
CA ASN A 254 12.30 -3.78 -3.33
C ASN A 254 13.01 -3.99 -4.69
N ILE A 255 13.45 -2.90 -5.30
CA ILE A 255 14.12 -2.93 -6.60
C ILE A 255 15.58 -3.33 -6.42
N GLN A 256 16.09 -4.16 -7.32
CA GLN A 256 17.50 -4.55 -7.33
C GLN A 256 18.32 -3.53 -8.12
N TYR A 257 19.34 -2.98 -7.48
CA TYR A 257 20.25 -1.98 -8.03
C TYR A 257 21.72 -2.48 -8.02
N PRO A 258 22.60 -1.97 -8.89
CA PRO A 258 22.37 -0.97 -9.95
C PRO A 258 21.68 -1.53 -11.20
N ASN A 259 21.27 -0.63 -12.10
CA ASN A 259 20.70 -0.95 -13.42
C ASN A 259 19.46 -1.86 -13.35
N PRO A 260 18.38 -1.39 -12.72
CA PRO A 260 17.19 -2.21 -12.49
C PRO A 260 16.46 -2.58 -13.78
N CYS A 261 15.84 -3.76 -13.81
CA CYS A 261 14.84 -4.08 -14.84
C CYS A 261 13.52 -3.38 -14.50
N LEU A 262 12.71 -3.11 -15.53
CA LEU A 262 11.46 -2.35 -15.38
C LEU A 262 10.26 -3.24 -15.01
N ASP A 263 10.47 -4.53 -14.77
CA ASP A 263 9.42 -5.53 -14.54
C ASP A 263 8.40 -5.13 -13.46
N GLU A 264 8.89 -4.73 -12.28
CA GLU A 264 8.00 -4.44 -11.15
C GLU A 264 7.23 -3.12 -11.36
N ILE A 265 7.87 -2.06 -11.89
CA ILE A 265 7.15 -0.79 -12.14
C ILE A 265 6.13 -0.95 -13.27
N ARG A 266 6.45 -1.71 -14.33
CA ARG A 266 5.53 -2.03 -15.43
C ARG A 266 4.34 -2.85 -14.94
N ALA A 267 4.56 -3.80 -14.04
CA ALA A 267 3.49 -4.60 -13.48
C ALA A 267 2.54 -3.78 -12.59
N VAL A 268 3.07 -2.79 -11.85
CA VAL A 268 2.25 -1.84 -11.10
C VAL A 268 1.46 -0.96 -12.08
N ASP A 269 2.14 -0.35 -13.03
CA ASP A 269 1.58 0.53 -14.05
C ASP A 269 0.46 -0.14 -14.86
N ASP A 270 0.69 -1.34 -15.41
CA ASP A 270 -0.31 -2.10 -16.16
C ASP A 270 -1.60 -2.33 -15.35
N LYS A 271 -1.48 -2.53 -14.02
CA LYS A 271 -2.64 -2.66 -13.15
C LYS A 271 -3.35 -1.33 -12.92
N ILE A 272 -2.60 -0.24 -12.80
CA ILE A 272 -3.16 1.10 -12.64
C ILE A 272 -3.89 1.53 -13.90
N GLN A 273 -3.31 1.33 -15.08
CA GLN A 273 -3.97 1.58 -16.36
C GLN A 273 -5.24 0.72 -16.49
N GLN A 274 -5.20 -0.57 -16.17
CA GLN A 274 -6.42 -1.40 -16.16
C GLN A 274 -7.47 -0.93 -15.15
N PHE A 275 -7.06 -0.40 -14.00
CA PHE A 275 -7.98 0.15 -13.00
C PHE A 275 -8.61 1.46 -13.48
N PHE A 276 -7.82 2.32 -14.13
CA PHE A 276 -8.28 3.53 -14.81
C PHE A 276 -9.25 3.22 -15.95
N ASP A 277 -8.91 2.26 -16.82
CA ASP A 277 -9.73 1.83 -17.96
C ASP A 277 -11.14 1.39 -17.56
N ARG A 278 -11.26 0.87 -16.33
CA ARG A 278 -12.51 0.47 -15.69
C ARG A 278 -13.24 1.62 -15.00
N ASN A 279 -12.87 2.88 -15.25
CA ASN A 279 -13.40 4.09 -14.60
C ASN A 279 -13.27 4.05 -13.07
N PHE A 280 -12.13 3.57 -12.57
CA PHE A 280 -11.86 3.39 -11.13
C PHE A 280 -12.93 2.54 -10.41
N ASN A 281 -13.61 1.68 -11.17
CA ASN A 281 -14.82 1.05 -10.69
C ASN A 281 -14.50 -0.24 -9.92
N PHE A 282 -14.72 -0.22 -8.60
CA PHE A 282 -14.68 -1.40 -7.76
C PHE A 282 -15.94 -2.28 -7.82
N LYS A 283 -16.96 -1.95 -8.63
CA LYS A 283 -18.37 -2.40 -8.44
C LYS A 283 -18.60 -3.90 -8.29
N ASN A 284 -17.65 -4.78 -8.58
CA ASN A 284 -17.86 -6.23 -8.44
C ASN A 284 -16.88 -6.96 -7.49
N ASN A 285 -16.26 -6.29 -6.50
CA ASN A 285 -15.31 -6.93 -5.55
C ASN A 285 -14.14 -7.67 -6.22
N PHE A 286 -13.86 -7.33 -7.47
CA PHE A 286 -13.02 -8.11 -8.37
C PHE A 286 -11.65 -8.50 -7.82
N ASP A 287 -11.03 -7.59 -7.06
CA ASP A 287 -9.76 -7.83 -6.39
C ASP A 287 -9.89 -7.76 -4.86
N LYS A 288 -11.12 -7.61 -4.34
CA LYS A 288 -11.35 -7.44 -2.89
C LYS A 288 -11.46 -8.78 -2.21
N GLY A 289 -10.54 -9.13 -1.33
CA GLY A 289 -10.54 -10.36 -0.54
C GLY A 289 -11.63 -10.42 0.53
N PRO A 290 -11.75 -11.57 1.22
CA PRO A 290 -12.65 -11.73 2.34
C PRO A 290 -12.23 -10.85 3.52
N ASP A 291 -13.19 -10.22 4.19
CA ASP A 291 -12.94 -9.46 5.41
C ASP A 291 -12.32 -10.38 6.46
N ALA A 292 -11.29 -9.87 7.13
CA ALA A 292 -10.67 -10.56 8.24
C ALA A 292 -11.70 -10.80 9.37
N PRO A 293 -11.57 -11.89 10.13
CA PRO A 293 -12.47 -12.16 11.24
C PRO A 293 -12.19 -11.21 12.41
N THR A 294 -13.23 -10.86 13.16
CA THR A 294 -13.05 -10.30 14.49
C THR A 294 -12.53 -11.40 15.43
N LEU A 295 -11.36 -11.20 16.06
CA LEU A 295 -10.83 -12.13 17.05
C LEU A 295 -11.44 -11.87 18.42
N LYS A 296 -12.22 -12.83 18.93
CA LYS A 296 -12.59 -12.86 20.35
C LYS A 296 -11.50 -13.59 21.12
N ILE A 297 -10.80 -12.85 21.98
CA ILE A 297 -9.62 -13.34 22.70
C ILE A 297 -9.95 -13.51 24.19
N SER A 298 -9.58 -14.65 24.75
CA SER A 298 -9.75 -14.97 26.18
C SER A 298 -8.43 -15.49 26.75
N PRO A 299 -7.65 -14.65 27.46
CA PRO A 299 -6.38 -15.06 28.02
C PRO A 299 -6.55 -15.83 29.34
N ASN A 300 -5.74 -16.88 29.50
CA ASN A 300 -5.54 -17.65 30.72
C ASN A 300 -4.10 -17.46 31.23
N ILE A 301 -3.78 -18.03 32.40
CA ILE A 301 -2.42 -17.97 32.98
C ILE A 301 -1.38 -18.72 32.11
N LEU A 302 -1.80 -19.73 31.34
CA LEU A 302 -0.89 -20.59 30.56
C LEU A 302 -1.13 -20.55 29.06
N SER A 303 -2.18 -19.87 28.60
CA SER A 303 -2.60 -19.92 27.22
C SER A 303 -3.49 -18.74 26.83
N ILE A 304 -3.70 -18.56 25.54
CA ILE A 304 -4.65 -17.60 24.99
C ILE A 304 -5.59 -18.37 24.08
N ASN A 305 -6.89 -18.28 24.35
CA ASN A 305 -7.93 -18.87 23.51
C ASN A 305 -8.48 -17.81 22.55
N PHE A 306 -8.73 -18.22 21.31
CA PHE A 306 -9.19 -17.36 20.22
C PHE A 306 -10.41 -17.98 19.54
N THR A 307 -11.37 -17.14 19.16
CA THR A 307 -12.52 -17.51 18.33
C THR A 307 -12.68 -16.50 17.20
N PHE A 308 -12.97 -16.99 16.00
CA PHE A 308 -13.25 -16.17 14.83
C PHE A 308 -14.72 -15.74 14.80
N ILE A 309 -14.97 -14.44 14.58
CA ILE A 309 -16.31 -13.89 14.45
C ILE A 309 -16.39 -13.08 13.15
N ASN A 310 -17.22 -13.50 12.22
CA ASN A 310 -17.59 -12.68 11.06
C ASN A 310 -18.91 -12.00 11.36
N ASP A 311 -18.88 -10.67 11.45
CA ASP A 311 -20.07 -9.87 11.70
C ASP A 311 -21.06 -9.97 10.53
N LEU A 312 -22.35 -9.70 10.77
CA LEU A 312 -23.41 -9.74 9.74
C LEU A 312 -23.12 -8.84 8.51
N ILE A 313 -22.36 -7.77 8.73
CA ILE A 313 -21.96 -6.82 7.67
C ILE A 313 -20.70 -7.24 6.91
N SER A 314 -20.01 -8.29 7.37
CA SER A 314 -18.81 -8.81 6.73
C SER A 314 -19.15 -9.41 5.37
N ASN A 315 -18.33 -9.16 4.34
CA ASN A 315 -18.45 -9.87 3.06
C ASN A 315 -18.12 -11.37 3.17
N ASN A 316 -17.61 -11.80 4.33
CA ASN A 316 -17.29 -13.19 4.66
C ASN A 316 -18.21 -13.75 5.76
N PHE A 317 -19.37 -13.13 6.01
CA PHE A 317 -20.35 -13.64 6.96
C PHE A 317 -20.68 -15.12 6.68
N ASN A 318 -20.66 -15.97 7.71
CA ASN A 318 -20.81 -17.43 7.61
C ASN A 318 -19.83 -18.12 6.65
N LEU A 319 -18.62 -17.57 6.47
CA LEU A 319 -17.59 -18.09 5.56
C LEU A 319 -18.05 -18.11 4.09
N LYS A 320 -19.00 -17.24 3.72
CA LYS A 320 -19.64 -17.25 2.39
C LYS A 320 -19.04 -16.24 1.41
N TYR A 321 -17.85 -15.72 1.66
CA TYR A 321 -17.23 -14.79 0.72
C TYR A 321 -17.09 -15.46 -0.66
N LYS A 322 -17.46 -14.69 -1.69
CA LYS A 322 -17.36 -15.06 -3.09
C LYS A 322 -17.17 -13.82 -3.94
N SER A 323 -16.19 -13.84 -4.84
CA SER A 323 -15.94 -12.77 -5.80
C SER A 323 -15.60 -13.32 -7.18
N SER A 324 -15.95 -12.59 -8.24
CA SER A 324 -15.70 -13.00 -9.62
C SER A 324 -14.30 -12.61 -10.07
N LEU A 325 -13.69 -13.42 -10.94
CA LEU A 325 -12.44 -13.13 -11.64
C LEU A 325 -12.63 -12.07 -12.73
N VAL A 326 -11.64 -11.18 -12.89
CA VAL A 326 -11.55 -10.20 -13.99
C VAL A 326 -10.95 -10.88 -15.21
N ASN A 327 -11.64 -11.82 -15.82
CA ASN A 327 -11.22 -12.24 -17.16
C ASN A 327 -12.43 -12.62 -18.01
N ASN A 328 -12.75 -11.76 -18.97
CA ASN A 328 -13.82 -11.97 -19.94
C ASN A 328 -13.53 -13.17 -20.88
N GLU A 329 -12.30 -13.70 -20.87
CA GLU A 329 -11.92 -14.89 -21.62
C GLU A 329 -12.24 -16.21 -20.90
N ILE A 330 -12.69 -16.18 -19.64
CA ILE A 330 -13.08 -17.38 -18.90
C ILE A 330 -14.49 -17.80 -19.32
N VAL A 331 -14.59 -18.45 -20.48
CA VAL A 331 -15.81 -19.12 -20.95
C VAL A 331 -15.76 -20.58 -20.51
N ASN A 332 -16.75 -21.03 -19.73
CA ASN A 332 -16.89 -22.39 -19.22
C ASN A 332 -15.84 -22.88 -18.19
N GLN A 333 -15.15 -21.98 -17.46
CA GLN A 333 -14.30 -22.37 -16.31
C GLN A 333 -14.75 -21.68 -15.02
N ASP A 334 -14.15 -22.06 -13.88
CA ASP A 334 -14.54 -21.54 -12.57
C ASP A 334 -14.10 -20.09 -12.37
N SER A 335 -15.02 -19.15 -12.60
CA SER A 335 -14.73 -17.71 -12.56
C SER A 335 -14.85 -17.05 -11.19
N PHE A 336 -14.74 -17.80 -10.07
CA PHE A 336 -14.95 -17.25 -8.73
C PHE A 336 -13.88 -17.61 -7.69
N PHE A 337 -13.33 -16.59 -7.03
CA PHE A 337 -12.70 -16.72 -5.72
C PHE A 337 -13.74 -17.02 -4.65
N ARG A 338 -13.42 -17.94 -3.74
CA ARG A 338 -14.23 -18.31 -2.58
C ARG A 338 -13.38 -18.29 -1.32
N PHE A 339 -13.98 -17.99 -0.17
CA PHE A 339 -13.29 -18.05 1.11
C PHE A 339 -12.55 -19.39 1.26
N GLU A 340 -11.28 -19.33 1.66
CA GLU A 340 -10.45 -20.50 1.81
C GLU A 340 -9.94 -20.65 3.23
N GLY A 341 -9.49 -19.57 3.89
CA GLY A 341 -8.95 -19.70 5.22
C GLY A 341 -8.61 -18.41 5.95
N TYR A 342 -8.10 -18.61 7.17
CA TYR A 342 -7.57 -17.57 8.05
C TYR A 342 -6.09 -17.80 8.33
N ARG A 343 -5.37 -16.69 8.51
CA ARG A 343 -4.01 -16.67 9.06
C ARG A 343 -3.96 -15.68 10.19
N VAL A 344 -3.32 -16.05 11.29
CA VAL A 344 -3.20 -15.25 12.51
C VAL A 344 -1.74 -15.04 12.81
N TYR A 345 -1.40 -13.80 13.15
CA TYR A 345 -0.03 -13.39 13.40
C TYR A 345 0.10 -12.78 14.78
N GLN A 346 1.23 -13.04 15.43
CA GLN A 346 1.70 -12.30 16.59
C GLN A 346 2.58 -11.14 16.13
N ILE A 347 2.41 -9.98 16.76
CA ILE A 347 3.13 -8.74 16.48
C ILE A 347 4.00 -8.38 17.68
N LEU A 348 5.25 -7.99 17.43
CA LEU A 348 6.24 -7.66 18.46
C LEU A 348 5.98 -6.30 19.13
N ASP A 349 5.69 -5.26 18.34
CA ASP A 349 5.40 -3.89 18.81
C ASP A 349 4.29 -3.24 17.95
N THR A 350 3.51 -2.34 18.54
CA THR A 350 2.45 -1.58 17.86
C THR A 350 2.96 -0.39 17.04
N ASN A 351 4.23 -0.01 17.17
CA ASN A 351 4.86 1.05 16.36
C ASN A 351 5.23 0.61 14.93
N LEU A 352 4.56 -0.43 14.41
CA LEU A 352 4.74 -0.84 13.02
C LEU A 352 4.38 0.33 12.10
N LEU A 353 5.20 0.53 11.07
CA LEU A 353 4.84 1.38 9.95
C LEU A 353 3.54 0.84 9.34
N PHE A 354 2.70 1.75 8.82
CA PHE A 354 1.42 1.37 8.20
C PHE A 354 1.62 0.26 7.15
N LYS A 355 2.69 0.32 6.36
CA LYS A 355 3.06 -0.72 5.39
C LYS A 355 3.20 -2.11 6.03
N ASP A 356 3.98 -2.24 7.11
CA ASP A 356 4.24 -3.53 7.76
C ASP A 356 2.97 -4.16 8.34
N LEU A 357 2.03 -3.34 8.82
CA LEU A 357 0.75 -3.79 9.34
C LEU A 357 -0.15 -4.36 8.24
N TYR A 358 -0.07 -3.82 7.03
CA TYR A 358 -0.93 -4.22 5.92
C TYR A 358 -0.36 -5.41 5.14
N THR A 359 0.96 -5.45 4.92
CA THR A 359 1.63 -6.51 4.16
C THR A 359 1.98 -7.73 5.02
N LEU A 360 2.20 -7.56 6.33
CA LEU A 360 2.59 -8.61 7.27
C LEU A 360 3.86 -9.39 6.84
N THR A 361 4.74 -8.74 6.08
CA THR A 361 5.93 -9.36 5.47
C THR A 361 7.19 -9.25 6.34
N ASN A 362 7.25 -8.31 7.28
CA ASN A 362 8.43 -8.11 8.13
C ASN A 362 8.53 -9.19 9.21
N THR A 363 9.30 -10.25 8.92
CA THR A 363 9.45 -11.41 9.81
C THR A 363 10.15 -11.13 11.14
N ASN A 364 10.76 -9.95 11.31
CA ASN A 364 11.39 -9.53 12.57
C ASN A 364 10.35 -8.99 13.56
N SER A 365 9.24 -8.46 13.05
CA SER A 365 8.19 -7.82 13.85
C SER A 365 6.84 -8.54 13.79
N VAL A 366 6.68 -9.47 12.85
CA VAL A 366 5.46 -10.25 12.61
C VAL A 366 5.80 -11.73 12.45
N LYS A 367 5.10 -12.60 13.17
CA LYS A 367 5.22 -14.07 13.06
C LYS A 367 3.85 -14.70 12.89
N GLU A 368 3.68 -15.56 11.89
CA GLU A 368 2.47 -16.39 11.78
C GLU A 368 2.44 -17.40 12.93
N VAL A 369 1.32 -17.47 13.64
CA VAL A 369 1.15 -18.32 14.84
C VAL A 369 0.03 -19.33 14.68
N PHE A 370 -0.85 -19.14 13.71
CA PHE A 370 -1.93 -20.06 13.42
C PHE A 370 -2.43 -19.87 11.98
N GLN A 371 -2.78 -20.98 11.33
CA GLN A 371 -3.40 -21.02 10.02
C GLN A 371 -4.52 -22.06 10.05
N ALA A 372 -5.64 -21.77 9.38
CA ALA A 372 -6.73 -22.72 9.15
C ALA A 372 -7.38 -22.50 7.80
N ASP A 373 -7.70 -23.59 7.11
CA ASP A 373 -8.33 -23.58 5.80
C ASP A 373 -9.49 -24.59 5.70
N ILE A 374 -10.36 -24.40 4.71
CA ILE A 374 -11.46 -25.30 4.40
C ILE A 374 -10.89 -26.69 4.05
N SER A 375 -11.52 -27.75 4.56
CA SER A 375 -11.09 -29.11 4.23
C SER A 375 -11.53 -29.49 2.80
N ASN A 376 -10.71 -29.15 1.80
CA ASN A 376 -10.98 -29.33 0.37
C ASN A 376 -9.75 -29.81 -0.46
N GLN A 377 -8.67 -30.18 0.22
CA GLN A 377 -7.39 -30.70 -0.32
C GLN A 377 -6.48 -29.66 -0.98
N ILE A 378 -6.81 -28.37 -0.92
CA ILE A 378 -5.89 -27.30 -1.32
C ILE A 378 -4.77 -27.21 -0.28
N LYS A 379 -3.52 -27.13 -0.74
CA LYS A 379 -2.34 -27.12 0.13
C LYS A 379 -1.37 -26.03 -0.22
N ASP A 380 -1.00 -25.98 -1.50
CA ASP A 380 -0.03 -25.04 -2.00
C ASP A 380 -0.73 -24.01 -2.88
N ILE A 381 -0.47 -22.74 -2.57
CA ILE A 381 -1.11 -21.59 -3.21
C ILE A 381 -0.02 -20.67 -3.71
N PHE A 382 -0.10 -20.31 -4.99
CA PHE A 382 0.95 -19.58 -5.70
C PHE A 382 0.45 -18.29 -6.35
N ALA A 383 1.41 -17.44 -6.68
CA ALA A 383 1.24 -16.35 -7.63
C ALA A 383 2.45 -16.29 -8.57
N TYR A 384 2.22 -15.84 -9.80
CA TYR A 384 3.17 -15.78 -10.90
C TYR A 384 3.22 -14.35 -11.38
N LYS A 385 4.38 -13.71 -11.25
CA LYS A 385 4.59 -12.34 -11.72
C LYS A 385 5.24 -12.37 -13.11
N PRO A 386 4.75 -11.57 -14.07
CA PRO A 386 5.41 -11.46 -15.37
C PRO A 386 6.78 -10.79 -15.20
N SER A 387 7.76 -11.23 -15.99
CA SER A 387 8.97 -10.48 -16.29
C SER A 387 8.91 -10.08 -17.76
N TYR A 388 8.91 -8.78 -17.98
CA TYR A 388 8.81 -8.10 -19.25
C TYR A 388 10.20 -7.86 -19.82
N GLY A 389 10.46 -8.47 -20.98
CA GLY A 389 11.57 -8.06 -21.82
C GLY A 389 11.34 -6.67 -22.44
N THR A 390 11.89 -6.42 -23.63
CA THR A 390 11.66 -5.17 -24.38
C THR A 390 10.40 -5.17 -25.23
N VAL A 391 9.50 -6.11 -24.94
CA VAL A 391 8.28 -6.34 -25.69
C VAL A 391 7.10 -6.20 -24.75
N LEU A 392 5.94 -5.84 -25.30
CA LEU A 392 4.69 -5.72 -24.54
C LEU A 392 4.32 -7.00 -23.79
N ASN A 393 4.69 -8.18 -24.32
CA ASN A 393 4.34 -9.47 -23.74
C ASN A 393 5.44 -10.00 -22.79
N PRO A 394 5.09 -10.60 -21.65
CA PRO A 394 6.06 -11.19 -20.73
C PRO A 394 6.94 -12.25 -21.40
N THR A 395 8.25 -12.23 -21.13
CA THR A 395 9.21 -13.22 -21.66
C THR A 395 9.40 -14.41 -20.73
N THR A 396 9.22 -14.21 -19.42
CA THR A 396 9.32 -15.22 -18.36
C THR A 396 8.37 -14.90 -17.21
N TRP A 397 8.15 -15.84 -16.31
CA TRP A 397 7.27 -15.68 -15.15
C TRP A 397 7.94 -16.14 -13.87
N ASN A 398 7.92 -15.29 -12.84
CA ASN A 398 8.50 -15.58 -11.54
C ASN A 398 7.43 -16.18 -10.62
N LYS A 399 7.61 -17.44 -10.23
CA LYS A 399 6.74 -18.12 -9.28
C LYS A 399 7.04 -17.68 -7.85
N SER A 400 6.00 -17.25 -7.15
CA SER A 400 5.99 -16.87 -5.75
C SER A 400 5.02 -17.74 -4.96
N THR A 401 5.35 -17.98 -3.70
CA THR A 401 4.60 -18.83 -2.80
C THR A 401 3.78 -17.98 -1.84
N TYR A 402 2.45 -18.16 -1.83
CA TYR A 402 1.58 -17.57 -0.82
C TYR A 402 1.46 -18.45 0.42
N MET A 403 1.24 -19.75 0.20
CA MET A 403 1.08 -20.76 1.25
C MET A 403 1.63 -22.09 0.75
N LEU A 404 2.29 -22.85 1.64
CA LEU A 404 2.68 -24.24 1.40
C LEU A 404 2.10 -25.12 2.50
N ASN A 405 1.69 -26.33 2.13
CA ASN A 405 1.20 -27.33 3.06
C ASN A 405 0.11 -26.79 4.01
N ALA A 406 -0.90 -26.10 3.47
CA ALA A 406 -2.09 -25.72 4.22
C ALA A 406 -2.63 -26.93 5.01
N ASN A 407 -3.11 -26.69 6.24
CA ASN A 407 -3.42 -27.77 7.17
C ASN A 407 -4.56 -28.66 6.67
N ASN A 408 -5.50 -28.11 5.91
CA ASN A 408 -6.65 -28.79 5.34
C ASN A 408 -7.54 -29.51 6.37
N GLN A 409 -7.62 -28.95 7.59
CA GLN A 409 -8.34 -29.52 8.73
C GLN A 409 -9.73 -28.89 8.96
N GLY A 410 -10.11 -27.90 8.15
CA GLY A 410 -11.33 -27.12 8.35
C GLY A 410 -11.09 -25.92 9.28
N ILE A 411 -12.07 -25.01 9.29
CA ILE A 411 -12.05 -23.84 10.18
C ILE A 411 -12.57 -24.25 11.56
N PRO A 412 -11.75 -24.20 12.62
CA PRO A 412 -12.22 -24.55 13.96
C PRO A 412 -13.02 -23.42 14.60
N ASP A 413 -13.93 -23.77 15.52
CA ASP A 413 -14.67 -22.79 16.34
C ASP A 413 -13.73 -21.97 17.26
N LYS A 414 -12.63 -22.59 17.69
CA LYS A 414 -11.61 -21.95 18.52
C LYS A 414 -10.23 -22.57 18.30
N PHE A 415 -9.19 -21.79 18.56
CA PHE A 415 -7.81 -22.28 18.66
C PHE A 415 -7.12 -21.69 19.89
N GLU A 416 -6.03 -22.33 20.30
CA GLU A 416 -5.29 -21.98 21.50
C GLU A 416 -3.81 -21.81 21.18
N LEU A 417 -3.19 -20.76 21.73
CA LEU A 417 -1.75 -20.56 21.72
C LEU A 417 -1.22 -20.66 23.15
N THR A 418 -0.05 -21.26 23.32
CA THR A 418 0.61 -21.45 24.62
C THR A 418 1.98 -20.79 24.71
N THR A 419 2.55 -20.41 23.56
CA THR A 419 3.90 -19.85 23.46
C THR A 419 3.93 -18.54 22.69
N ASP A 420 4.83 -17.67 23.12
CA ASP A 420 5.23 -16.46 22.41
C ASP A 420 6.12 -16.84 21.21
N ALA A 421 5.67 -16.52 20.00
CA ALA A 421 6.35 -16.89 18.76
C ALA A 421 7.70 -16.20 18.54
N PHE A 422 7.99 -15.10 19.24
CA PHE A 422 9.28 -14.41 19.12
C PHE A 422 10.34 -15.00 20.06
N THR A 423 9.92 -15.54 21.21
CA THR A 423 10.84 -16.11 22.20
C THR A 423 10.85 -17.64 22.20
N GLY A 424 9.80 -18.29 21.68
CA GLY A 424 9.58 -19.73 21.78
C GLY A 424 9.22 -20.19 23.20
N HIS A 425 9.11 -19.27 24.16
CA HIS A 425 8.79 -19.56 25.55
C HIS A 425 7.29 -19.40 25.82
N ARG A 426 6.83 -19.88 26.97
CA ARG A 426 5.45 -19.66 27.40
C ARG A 426 5.15 -18.16 27.51
N PHE A 427 3.89 -17.78 27.34
CA PHE A 427 3.48 -16.41 27.60
C PHE A 427 3.77 -15.99 29.05
N GLU A 428 4.26 -14.76 29.21
CA GLU A 428 4.63 -14.19 30.51
C GLU A 428 3.41 -13.56 31.19
N ASN A 429 3.20 -13.91 32.45
CA ASN A 429 2.13 -13.37 33.27
C ASN A 429 2.27 -11.86 33.46
N GLY A 430 1.21 -11.11 33.18
CA GLY A 430 1.19 -9.64 33.23
C GLY A 430 1.79 -8.96 32.00
N LYS A 431 2.39 -9.70 31.06
CA LYS A 431 2.88 -9.15 29.79
C LYS A 431 1.73 -8.99 28.80
N THR A 432 1.86 -7.99 27.94
CA THR A 432 0.91 -7.73 26.87
C THR A 432 1.48 -8.22 25.54
N TYR A 433 0.61 -8.85 24.76
CA TYR A 433 0.88 -9.38 23.44
C TYR A 433 -0.11 -8.79 22.43
N TYR A 434 0.30 -8.78 21.16
CA TYR A 434 -0.48 -8.20 20.07
C TYR A 434 -0.70 -9.24 18.97
N PHE A 435 -1.91 -9.29 18.44
CA PHE A 435 -2.30 -10.22 17.39
C PHE A 435 -3.09 -9.54 16.29
N THR A 436 -3.01 -10.07 15.07
CA THR A 436 -3.88 -9.69 13.95
C THR A 436 -4.31 -10.95 13.20
N ALA A 437 -5.44 -10.87 12.50
CA ALA A 437 -5.91 -11.93 11.63
C ALA A 437 -6.18 -11.36 10.23
N ILE A 438 -6.01 -12.22 9.23
CA ILE A 438 -6.42 -11.99 7.87
C ILE A 438 -7.28 -13.15 7.40
N ALA A 439 -8.08 -12.90 6.37
CA ALA A 439 -8.79 -13.93 5.63
C ALA A 439 -8.27 -13.93 4.19
N TYR A 440 -8.28 -15.10 3.56
CA TYR A 440 -7.96 -15.25 2.15
C TYR A 440 -8.96 -16.15 1.45
N ALA A 441 -9.08 -15.92 0.15
CA ALA A 441 -9.89 -16.69 -0.77
C ALA A 441 -9.02 -17.37 -1.82
N TYR A 442 -9.51 -18.47 -2.38
CA TYR A 442 -8.81 -19.26 -3.39
C TYR A 442 -9.66 -19.43 -4.66
N ASN A 443 -8.96 -19.47 -5.79
CA ASN A 443 -9.44 -20.01 -7.06
C ASN A 443 -8.24 -20.46 -7.89
N ASN A 444 -8.40 -21.52 -8.68
CA ASN A 444 -7.42 -21.93 -9.68
C ASN A 444 -8.16 -22.52 -10.88
N TYR A 445 -8.77 -21.66 -11.71
CA TYR A 445 -9.59 -22.09 -12.86
C TYR A 445 -8.78 -22.87 -13.90
N MET A 446 -7.48 -22.62 -13.97
CA MET A 446 -6.53 -23.28 -14.87
C MET A 446 -5.13 -23.11 -14.30
N ASP A 447 -4.37 -24.21 -14.20
CA ASP A 447 -2.98 -24.16 -13.78
C ASP A 447 -2.17 -23.23 -14.68
N PHE A 448 -1.34 -22.39 -14.04
CA PHE A 448 -0.52 -21.46 -14.75
C PHE A 448 0.65 -22.18 -15.44
N ASN A 449 0.75 -21.99 -16.75
CA ASN A 449 1.85 -22.46 -17.56
C ASN A 449 2.83 -21.30 -17.80
N GLU A 450 3.93 -21.34 -17.05
CA GLU A 450 5.02 -20.34 -17.08
C GLU A 450 5.70 -20.21 -18.45
N LEU A 451 5.67 -21.26 -19.29
CA LEU A 451 6.33 -21.25 -20.60
C LEU A 451 5.57 -20.43 -21.64
N ILE A 452 4.25 -20.38 -21.53
CA ILE A 452 3.38 -19.71 -22.50
C ILE A 452 2.57 -18.55 -21.89
N GLY A 453 2.71 -18.31 -20.59
CA GLY A 453 1.99 -17.26 -19.86
C GLY A 453 0.47 -17.43 -19.86
N LYS A 454 -0.03 -18.67 -19.82
CA LYS A 454 -1.48 -18.97 -19.83
C LYS A 454 -1.91 -19.70 -18.56
N GLY A 455 -3.15 -19.44 -18.14
CA GLY A 455 -3.73 -19.96 -16.91
C GLY A 455 -3.89 -18.86 -15.86
N GLN A 456 -4.18 -19.24 -14.62
CA GLN A 456 -4.39 -18.27 -13.55
C GLN A 456 -3.09 -17.88 -12.85
N SER A 457 -2.60 -16.68 -13.12
CA SER A 457 -1.35 -16.19 -12.55
C SER A 457 -1.42 -15.86 -11.05
N LYS A 458 -2.61 -15.67 -10.45
CA LYS A 458 -2.74 -15.43 -9.00
C LYS A 458 -3.87 -16.29 -8.43
N GLN A 459 -3.53 -17.23 -7.55
CA GLN A 459 -4.49 -18.21 -7.04
C GLN A 459 -5.24 -17.78 -5.77
N PHE A 460 -4.95 -16.57 -5.25
CA PHE A 460 -5.56 -16.09 -4.01
C PHE A 460 -5.98 -14.62 -4.05
N LEU A 461 -6.95 -14.28 -3.20
CA LEU A 461 -7.24 -12.91 -2.78
C LEU A 461 -7.15 -12.82 -1.26
N GLU A 462 -6.23 -11.99 -0.75
CA GLU A 462 -6.15 -11.67 0.68
C GLU A 462 -6.97 -10.39 0.94
N GLY A 463 -7.78 -10.36 2.01
CA GLY A 463 -8.57 -9.18 2.32
C GLY A 463 -7.88 -8.20 3.25
N SER A 464 -7.95 -6.90 2.95
CA SER A 464 -7.46 -5.76 3.77
C SER A 464 -8.48 -5.22 4.75
N ARG A 465 -9.76 -5.58 4.60
CA ARG A 465 -10.83 -5.04 5.43
C ARG A 465 -10.95 -5.80 6.76
N ASN A 466 -11.34 -5.07 7.79
CA ASN A 466 -11.43 -5.54 9.18
C ASN A 466 -10.11 -6.10 9.75
N LYS A 467 -8.96 -5.84 9.11
CA LYS A 467 -7.64 -6.10 9.70
C LYS A 467 -7.46 -5.18 10.93
N LYS A 468 -7.36 -5.77 12.12
CA LYS A 468 -7.30 -5.07 13.41
C LYS A 468 -6.17 -5.64 14.25
N ILE A 469 -5.51 -4.77 15.02
CA ILE A 469 -4.57 -5.20 16.07
C ILE A 469 -5.35 -5.43 17.36
N TYR A 470 -5.25 -6.63 17.90
CA TYR A 470 -5.82 -7.02 19.17
C TYR A 470 -4.75 -7.03 20.24
N LYS A 471 -5.00 -6.29 21.32
CA LYS A 471 -4.13 -6.23 22.50
C LYS A 471 -4.65 -7.21 23.56
N VAL A 472 -3.78 -8.08 24.05
CA VAL A 472 -4.12 -9.05 25.11
C VAL A 472 -3.07 -9.07 26.19
N THR A 473 -3.49 -8.92 27.45
CA THR A 473 -2.59 -9.00 28.61
C THR A 473 -2.84 -10.32 29.32
N ILE A 474 -1.79 -11.11 29.54
CA ILE A 474 -1.89 -12.36 30.29
C ILE A 474 -2.18 -12.02 31.76
N PRO A 475 -3.17 -12.65 32.40
CA PRO A 475 -3.42 -12.47 33.82
C PRO A 475 -2.15 -12.73 34.64
N LYS A 476 -1.90 -11.89 35.65
CA LYS A 476 -0.82 -12.18 36.60
C LYS A 476 -1.18 -13.44 37.38
N SER A 477 -0.28 -14.43 37.46
CA SER A 477 -0.44 -15.53 38.41
C SER A 477 -0.51 -14.94 39.81
N LEU A 478 -1.62 -15.18 40.50
CA LEU A 478 -1.78 -14.87 41.91
C LEU A 478 -0.94 -15.86 42.72
N ASN A 479 0.38 -15.67 42.73
CA ASN A 479 1.27 -16.49 43.56
C ASN A 479 1.10 -16.22 45.07
N ASN A 480 0.18 -15.36 45.52
CA ASN A 480 0.12 -14.87 46.90
C ASN A 480 -1.28 -14.55 47.44
N ILE A 481 -2.33 -15.29 47.06
CA ILE A 481 -3.45 -15.43 48.00
C ILE A 481 -3.21 -16.72 48.76
N GLN A 482 -2.49 -16.64 49.88
CA GLN A 482 -2.60 -17.68 50.90
C GLN A 482 -4.08 -17.73 51.30
N ASN A 483 -4.77 -18.78 50.85
CA ASN A 483 -5.94 -19.39 51.48
C ASN A 483 -6.61 -18.48 52.53
N PRO A 484 -7.45 -17.51 52.11
CA PRO A 484 -7.87 -16.45 53.00
C PRO A 484 -8.77 -17.03 54.10
N ILE A 485 -8.51 -16.62 55.33
CA ILE A 485 -9.39 -16.89 56.47
C ILE A 485 -10.65 -16.04 56.26
N VAL A 486 -11.80 -16.69 56.20
CA VAL A 486 -13.08 -15.99 56.02
C VAL A 486 -13.65 -15.63 57.39
N THR A 487 -14.00 -14.36 57.59
CA THR A 487 -14.69 -13.91 58.82
C THR A 487 -16.16 -13.65 58.49
N ARG A 488 -17.07 -14.29 59.23
CA ARG A 488 -18.50 -13.99 59.15
C ARG A 488 -18.77 -12.63 59.77
N LEU A 489 -19.36 -11.72 58.99
CA LEU A 489 -19.83 -10.44 59.50
C LEU A 489 -21.29 -10.52 59.94
N GLU A 490 -22.13 -11.21 59.16
CA GLU A 490 -23.56 -11.37 59.43
C GLU A 490 -24.06 -12.77 58.97
N GLY A 491 -25.30 -13.13 59.33
CA GLY A 491 -25.96 -14.39 58.95
C GLY A 491 -26.04 -15.43 60.09
N VAL A 492 -27.14 -16.19 60.12
CA VAL A 492 -27.42 -17.20 61.16
C VAL A 492 -27.82 -18.52 60.48
N GLY A 493 -27.09 -19.60 60.76
CA GLY A 493 -27.42 -20.95 60.30
C GLY A 493 -26.59 -21.49 59.12
N ASN A 494 -26.48 -22.81 59.05
CA ASN A 494 -25.89 -23.60 57.95
C ASN A 494 -26.73 -24.87 57.69
N GLY A 495 -28.05 -24.79 57.89
CA GLY A 495 -28.96 -25.93 57.72
C GLY A 495 -28.69 -27.15 58.62
N GLY A 496 -28.03 -26.97 59.77
CA GLY A 496 -27.64 -28.07 60.67
C GLY A 496 -26.34 -28.78 60.29
N ASN A 497 -25.68 -28.38 59.20
CA ASN A 497 -24.41 -28.97 58.77
C ASN A 497 -23.24 -28.54 59.66
N TYR A 498 -22.28 -29.45 59.86
CA TYR A 498 -21.07 -29.19 60.64
C TYR A 498 -20.25 -28.03 60.05
N LEU A 499 -19.90 -27.06 60.89
CA LEU A 499 -19.06 -25.92 60.52
C LEU A 499 -17.68 -26.08 61.14
N GLN A 500 -16.66 -26.20 60.30
CA GLN A 500 -15.28 -26.19 60.76
C GLN A 500 -14.82 -24.74 60.95
N VAL A 501 -14.71 -24.29 62.21
CA VAL A 501 -14.17 -22.98 62.59
C VAL A 501 -12.70 -23.10 62.99
N LEU A 502 -11.97 -21.98 63.04
CA LEU A 502 -10.59 -21.98 63.54
C LEU A 502 -10.53 -22.51 64.99
N PRO A 503 -9.47 -23.26 65.38
CA PRO A 503 -9.35 -23.80 66.74
C PRO A 503 -9.48 -22.75 67.84
N THR A 504 -8.93 -21.56 67.62
CA THR A 504 -9.01 -20.41 68.55
C THR A 504 -10.44 -19.89 68.76
N MET A 505 -11.32 -20.09 67.77
CA MET A 505 -12.74 -19.75 67.90
C MET A 505 -13.48 -20.78 68.75
N LYS A 506 -13.11 -22.07 68.67
CA LYS A 506 -13.74 -23.14 69.46
C LYS A 506 -13.60 -22.86 70.96
N ASP A 507 -12.40 -22.50 71.41
CA ASP A 507 -12.14 -22.19 72.81
C ASP A 507 -12.87 -20.91 73.26
N SER A 508 -12.92 -19.90 72.38
CA SER A 508 -13.62 -18.64 72.66
C SER A 508 -15.14 -18.80 72.75
N ILE A 509 -15.73 -19.66 71.91
CA ILE A 509 -17.16 -19.99 71.93
C ILE A 509 -17.49 -20.75 73.22
N LEU A 510 -16.70 -21.78 73.57
CA LEU A 510 -16.94 -22.60 74.75
C LEU A 510 -16.78 -21.82 76.07
N LYS A 511 -15.85 -20.86 76.10
CA LYS A 511 -15.52 -20.11 77.34
C LYS A 511 -16.31 -18.81 77.52
N TYR A 512 -16.64 -18.10 76.44
CA TYR A 512 -17.21 -16.75 76.50
C TYR A 512 -18.54 -16.60 75.75
N ASN A 513 -19.08 -17.68 75.17
CA ASN A 513 -20.31 -17.65 74.36
C ASN A 513 -20.26 -16.61 73.21
N ASN A 514 -19.06 -16.37 72.65
CA ASN A 514 -18.85 -15.35 71.61
C ASN A 514 -18.96 -15.96 70.20
N TYR A 515 -20.03 -15.63 69.46
CA TYR A 515 -20.33 -16.17 68.12
C TYR A 515 -20.55 -15.11 67.04
N SER A 516 -20.28 -13.83 67.32
CA SER A 516 -20.57 -12.71 66.40
C SER A 516 -19.71 -12.73 65.14
N HIS A 517 -18.44 -13.14 65.24
CA HIS A 517 -17.51 -13.15 64.10
C HIS A 517 -16.77 -14.49 63.96
N LEU A 518 -17.49 -15.52 63.50
CA LEU A 518 -16.89 -16.82 63.23
C LEU A 518 -15.82 -16.71 62.14
N LYS A 519 -14.65 -17.26 62.41
CA LYS A 519 -13.56 -17.36 61.44
C LYS A 519 -13.43 -18.79 60.97
N TYR A 520 -13.47 -18.99 59.66
CA TYR A 520 -13.35 -20.28 59.01
C TYR A 520 -11.94 -20.45 58.43
N PRO A 521 -11.35 -21.66 58.52
CA PRO A 521 -10.23 -22.01 57.66
C PRO A 521 -10.63 -21.85 56.19
N SER A 522 -9.64 -21.71 55.31
CA SER A 522 -9.91 -21.59 53.88
C SER A 522 -10.74 -22.76 53.35
N PHE A 523 -11.65 -22.47 52.41
CA PHE A 523 -12.62 -23.40 51.81
C PHE A 523 -13.68 -24.01 52.76
N ASN A 524 -13.66 -23.67 54.04
CA ASN A 524 -14.60 -24.19 55.05
C ASN A 524 -15.68 -23.18 55.45
N SER A 525 -15.77 -22.04 54.75
CA SER A 525 -16.93 -21.16 54.88
C SER A 525 -18.16 -21.83 54.26
N PRO A 526 -19.36 -21.65 54.84
CA PRO A 526 -20.60 -22.21 54.30
C PRO A 526 -21.00 -21.64 52.92
N GLU A 527 -20.36 -20.54 52.48
CA GLU A 527 -20.49 -20.00 51.13
C GLU A 527 -19.19 -20.16 50.34
N LEU A 528 -19.30 -20.62 49.09
CA LEU A 528 -18.21 -20.66 48.11
C LEU A 528 -17.94 -19.23 47.61
N MET A 529 -16.94 -18.55 48.18
CA MET A 529 -16.46 -17.29 47.62
C MET A 529 -15.54 -17.57 46.43
N THR A 530 -16.00 -17.23 45.23
CA THR A 530 -15.14 -17.14 44.04
C THR A 530 -14.68 -15.69 43.91
N ILE A 531 -13.39 -15.42 44.14
CA ILE A 531 -12.83 -14.07 44.00
C ILE A 531 -12.65 -13.77 42.51
N PHE A 532 -13.64 -13.13 41.90
CA PHE A 532 -13.44 -12.38 40.67
C PHE A 532 -13.06 -10.96 41.05
N LEU A 533 -11.90 -10.48 40.62
CA LEU A 533 -11.57 -9.05 40.72
C LEU A 533 -12.38 -8.30 39.65
N ILE A 534 -13.70 -8.18 39.86
CA ILE A 534 -14.49 -7.15 39.19
C ILE A 534 -14.14 -5.86 39.92
N LEU A 535 -13.54 -4.90 39.22
CA LEU A 535 -13.50 -3.51 39.67
C LEU A 535 -14.95 -3.03 39.84
N LEU A 536 -15.51 -3.20 41.03
CA LEU A 536 -16.76 -2.56 41.42
C LEU A 536 -16.42 -1.13 41.83
N LEU A 537 -16.57 -0.21 40.87
CA LEU A 537 -16.72 1.22 41.12
C LEU A 537 -18.01 1.42 41.95
N LEU A 538 -17.88 1.46 43.26
CA LEU A 538 -18.94 1.98 44.13
C LEU A 538 -18.98 3.50 43.97
N MET A 539 -19.87 3.99 43.11
CA MET A 539 -20.34 5.38 43.13
C MET A 539 -21.09 5.61 44.44
N GLY A 540 -20.42 6.23 45.42
CA GLY A 540 -21.10 6.84 46.55
C GLY A 540 -21.83 8.10 46.11
N ARG A 541 -23.14 8.19 46.35
CA ARG A 541 -23.86 9.48 46.45
C ARG A 541 -24.12 9.81 47.92
N PRO A 542 -24.23 11.10 48.26
CA PRO A 542 -23.77 11.68 49.52
C PRO A 542 -24.82 11.61 50.63
N GLY A 543 -24.34 11.61 51.89
CA GLY A 543 -25.17 11.89 53.06
C GLY A 543 -25.28 13.39 53.33
N ASN A 544 -26.47 13.79 53.79
CA ASN A 544 -26.86 15.14 54.24
C ASN A 544 -25.92 15.75 55.29
#